data_AF-B5JRB5-F1
#
_entry.id   AF-B5JRB5-F1
#
_cell.length_a   1.000
_cell.length_b   1.000
_cell.length_c   1.000
_cell.angle_alpha   90.00
_cell.angle_beta   90.00
_cell.angle_gamma   90.00
#
_symmetry.space_group_name_H-M   'P 1'
#
loop_
_entity.id
_entity.type
_entity.pdbx_description
1 polymer ?
#
loop_
_entity_poly.entity_id
_entity_poly.type
_entity_poly.pdbx_seq_one_letter_code
_entity_poly.pdbx_strand_id
1 'polypeptide(L)' 'MLLGLLTWIYGGAQIGFYKTYYSVQRVDEITELEYQERVEAFLPGIETLVIAFAAFVVLLSASVILERRSENA' A
#
# COMPACT_ATOMS: atom_id res chain seq x y z
N MET A 1 -1.87 5.93 13.95
CA MET A 1 -1.92 5.99 12.47
C MET A 1 -0.60 6.45 11.85
N LEU A 2 -0.07 7.63 12.21
CA LEU A 2 1.18 8.18 11.64
C LEU A 2 2.40 7.25 11.78
N LEU A 3 2.60 6.65 12.95
CA LEU A 3 3.70 5.69 13.17
C LEU A 3 3.61 4.49 12.23
N GLY A 4 2.44 3.85 12.10
CA GLY A 4 2.23 2.73 11.19
C GLY A 4 2.43 3.08 9.71
N LEU A 5 2.03 4.29 9.31
CA LEU A 5 2.30 4.81 7.96
C LEU A 5 3.81 4.95 7.71
N LEU A 6 4.55 5.51 8.67
CA LEU A 6 6.01 5.66 8.58
C LEU A 6 6.72 4.31 8.55
N THR A 7 6.27 3.35 9.37
CA THR A 7 6.84 1.98 9.37
C THR A 7 6.61 1.30 8.02
N TRP A 8 5.43 1.48 7.43
CA TRP A 8 5.11 0.94 6.12
C TRP A 8 5.90 1.62 4.99
N ILE A 9 6.05 2.96 5.01
CA ILE A 9 6.86 3.68 4.01
C ILE A 9 8.32 3.20 4.05
N TYR A 10 8.87 2.94 5.24
CA TYR A 10 10.27 2.58 5.38
C TYR A 10 10.56 1.10 5.08
N GLY A 11 9.67 0.18 5.47
CA GLY A 11 9.91 -1.26 5.39
C GLY A 11 9.06 -2.03 4.38
N GLY A 12 7.93 -1.48 3.94
CA GLY A 12 6.92 -2.20 3.17
C GLY A 12 6.51 -1.54 1.86
N ALA A 13 6.80 -0.25 1.66
CA ALA A 13 6.44 0.46 0.44
C ALA A 13 7.27 -0.07 -0.74
N GLN A 14 6.58 -0.77 -1.62
CA GLN A 14 7.12 -1.21 -2.89
C GLN A 14 6.66 -0.26 -3.99
N ILE A 15 7.52 0.00 -4.97
CA ILE A 15 7.15 0.68 -6.21
C ILE A 15 6.37 -0.32 -7.07
N GLY A 16 5.22 0.10 -7.61
CA GLY A 16 4.29 -0.73 -8.38
C GLY A 16 3.02 -1.05 -7.61
N PHE A 17 1.87 -0.96 -8.28
CA PHE A 17 0.51 -0.93 -7.70
C PHE A 17 0.26 -1.99 -6.61
N TYR A 18 0.62 -3.24 -6.89
CA TYR A 18 0.65 -4.33 -5.92
C TYR A 18 1.64 -5.40 -6.38
N LYS A 19 2.19 -6.16 -5.44
CA LYS A 19 2.87 -7.43 -5.68
C LYS A 19 2.11 -8.55 -4.99
N THR A 20 2.03 -9.70 -5.63
CA THR A 20 1.39 -10.91 -5.07
C THR A 20 2.39 -11.93 -4.53
N TYR A 21 3.68 -11.67 -4.73
CA TYR A 21 4.76 -12.53 -4.24
C TYR A 21 6.02 -11.71 -3.97
N TYR A 22 6.89 -12.26 -3.13
CA TYR A 22 8.27 -11.80 -2.94
C TYR A 22 9.23 -13.00 -2.96
N SER A 23 10.48 -12.76 -3.36
CA SER A 23 11.52 -13.79 -3.35
C SER A 23 12.33 -13.69 -2.06
N VAL A 24 12.51 -14.81 -1.38
CA VAL A 24 13.44 -14.94 -0.25
C VAL A 24 14.53 -15.94 -0.58
N GLN A 25 15.76 -15.61 -0.20
CA GLN A 25 16.86 -16.56 -0.22
C GLN A 25 16.64 -17.55 0.93
N ARG A 26 16.56 -18.83 0.58
CA ARG A 26 16.48 -19.96 1.52
C ARG A 26 17.70 -20.84 1.32
N VAL A 27 18.08 -21.54 2.37
CA VAL A 27 19.11 -22.57 2.33
C VAL A 27 18.40 -23.90 2.55
N ASP A 28 18.64 -24.85 1.66
CA ASP A 28 18.12 -26.22 1.81
C ASP A 28 18.89 -26.93 2.93
N GLU A 29 18.18 -27.50 3.90
CA GLU A 29 18.79 -28.08 5.10
C GLU A 29 19.60 -29.36 4.83
N ILE A 30 19.38 -30.02 3.68
CA ILE A 30 20.03 -31.29 3.34
C ILE A 30 21.24 -31.04 2.44
N THR A 31 21.06 -30.18 1.45
CA THR A 31 22.07 -29.93 0.40
C THR A 31 22.92 -28.69 0.66
N GLU A 32 22.52 -27.86 1.64
CA GLU A 32 23.13 -26.56 1.97
C GLU A 32 23.19 -25.58 0.78
N LEU A 33 22.41 -25.83 -0.27
CA LEU A 33 22.36 -24.98 -1.46
C LEU A 33 21.41 -23.80 -1.24
N GLU A 34 21.84 -22.62 -1.68
CA GLU A 34 20.99 -21.43 -1.73
C GLU A 34 19.99 -21.54 -2.89
N TYR A 35 18.71 -21.32 -2.60
CA TYR A 35 17.66 -21.22 -3.60
C TYR A 35 16.73 -20.04 -3.33
N GLN A 36 16.13 -19.52 -4.40
CA GLN A 36 15.10 -18.50 -4.28
C GLN A 36 13.72 -19.15 -4.15
N GLU A 37 13.08 -18.95 -3.01
CA GLU A 37 11.70 -19.34 -2.78
C GLU A 37 10.79 -18.15 -3.08
N ARG A 38 9.76 -18.35 -3.91
CA ARG A 38 8.69 -17.37 -4.08
C ARG A 38 7.65 -17.60 -3.00
N VAL A 39 7.49 -16.63 -2.11
CA VAL A 39 6.46 -16.64 -1.08
C VAL A 39 5.30 -15.79 -1.56
N GLU A 40 4.11 -16.37 -1.57
CA GLU A 40 2.87 -15.67 -1.89
C GLU A 40 2.53 -14.71 -0.74
N ALA A 41 2.45 -13.42 -1.06
CA ALA A 41 2.01 -12.39 -0.13
C ALA A 41 1.49 -11.18 -0.90
N PHE A 42 0.35 -10.65 -0.47
CA PHE A 42 -0.17 -9.41 -1.01
C PHE A 42 0.56 -8.23 -0.38
N LEU A 43 1.36 -7.54 -1.20
CA LEU A 43 2.12 -6.36 -0.81
C LEU A 43 1.55 -5.16 -1.57
N PRO A 44 0.77 -4.28 -0.91
CA PRO A 44 0.25 -3.09 -1.55
C PRO A 44 1.39 -2.11 -1.86
N GLY A 45 1.36 -1.53 -3.06
CA GLY A 45 2.30 -0.52 -3.49
C GLY A 45 2.05 0.87 -2.92
N ILE A 46 3.01 1.77 -3.10
CA ILE A 46 2.88 3.20 -2.76
C ILE A 46 1.70 3.86 -3.47
N GLU A 47 1.40 3.41 -4.69
CA GLU A 47 0.30 3.90 -5.52
C GLU A 47 -1.06 3.67 -4.86
N THR A 48 -1.20 2.63 -4.05
CA THR A 48 -2.45 2.34 -3.31
C THR A 48 -2.78 3.47 -2.33
N LEU A 49 -1.77 3.98 -1.62
CA LEU A 49 -1.95 5.15 -0.73
C LEU A 49 -2.29 6.41 -1.49
N VAL A 50 -1.62 6.65 -2.62
CA VAL A 50 -1.86 7.85 -3.44
C VAL A 50 -3.31 7.87 -3.93
N ILE A 51 -3.83 6.73 -4.39
CA ILE A 51 -5.22 6.62 -4.86
C ILE A 51 -6.21 6.79 -3.71
N ALA A 52 -5.97 6.16 -2.57
CA ALA A 52 -6.83 6.33 -1.40
C ALA A 52 -6.87 7.79 -0.94
N PHE A 53 -5.72 8.47 -0.93
CA PHE A 53 -5.63 9.88 -0.58
C PHE A 53 -6.34 10.78 -1.61
N ALA A 54 -6.18 10.51 -2.91
CA ALA A 54 -6.87 11.23 -3.96
C ALA A 54 -8.40 11.09 -3.83
N ALA A 55 -8.89 9.87 -3.59
CA ALA A 55 -10.31 9.60 -3.35
C ALA A 55 -10.83 10.36 -2.13
N PHE A 56 -10.07 10.39 -1.03
CA PHE A 56 -10.41 11.17 0.16
C PHE A 56 -10.56 12.67 -0.15
N VAL A 57 -9.60 13.27 -0.87
CA VAL A 57 -9.66 14.69 -1.25
C VAL A 57 -10.88 14.99 -2.12
N VAL A 58 -11.21 14.10 -3.06
CA VAL A 58 -12.40 14.24 -3.91
C VAL A 58 -13.68 14.22 -3.09
N LEU A 59 -13.82 13.26 -2.18
CA LEU A 59 -14.99 13.14 -1.32
C LEU A 59 -15.14 14.33 -0.37
N LEU A 60 -14.04 14.78 0.24
CA LEU A 60 -14.02 15.95 1.11
C LEU A 60 -14.43 17.21 0.34
N SER A 61 -13.90 17.40 -0.87
CA SER A 61 -14.26 18.53 -1.73
C SER A 61 -15.73 18.49 -2.13
N ALA A 62 -16.25 17.30 -2.49
CA ALA A 62 -17.66 17.11 -2.81
C ALA A 62 -18.56 17.43 -1.61
N SER A 63 -18.18 16.99 -0.41
CA SER A 63 -18.91 17.30 0.84
C SER A 63 -19.02 18.80 1.07
N VAL A 64 -17.90 19.53 0.97
CA VAL A 64 -17.88 21.00 1.16
C VAL A 64 -18.78 21.71 0.14
N ILE A 65 -18.78 21.26 -1.11
CA ILE A 65 -19.63 21.86 -2.16
C ILE A 65 -21.11 21.59 -1.87
N LEU A 66 -21.46 20.38 -1.44
CA LEU A 66 -22.84 20.01 -1.12
C LEU A 66 -23.36 20.75 0.12
N GLU A 67 -22.53 20.87 1.15
CA GLU A 67 -22.85 21.61 2.38
C GLU A 67 -23.13 23.08 2.06
N ARG A 68 -22.25 23.73 1.29
CA ARG A 68 -22.47 25.10 0.81
C ARG A 68 -23.73 25.26 -0.02
N ARG A 69 -24.14 24.26 -0.80
CA ARG A 69 -25.39 24.30 -1.57
C ARG A 69 -26.62 24.13 -0.67
N SER A 70 -26.52 23.32 0.37
CA SER A 70 -27.59 23.13 1.36
C SER A 70 -27.80 24.37 2.22
N GLU A 71 -26.75 25.11 2.57
CA GLU A 71 -26.86 26.35 3.36
C GLU A 71 -27.45 27.52 2.57
N ASN A 72 -27.34 27.49 1.25
CA ASN A 72 -27.83 28.54 0.34
C ASN A 72 -29.22 28.21 -0.27
N ALA A 73 -29.84 27.10 0.12
CA ALA A 73 -31.16 26.67 -0.32
C ALA A 73 -32.22 26.94 0.77
#